data_AF-F2PMJ3-F1
#
_entry.id   AF-F2PMJ3-F1
#
_cell.length_a   1.000
_cell.length_b   1.000
_cell.length_c   1.000
_cell.angle_alpha   90.00
_cell.angle_beta   90.00
_cell.angle_gamma   90.00
#
_symmetry.space_group_name_H-M   'P 1'
#
loop_
_entity.id
_entity.type
_entity.pdbx_description
1 polymer ?
#
loop_
_entity_poly.entity_id
_entity_poly.type
_entity_poly.pdbx_seq_one_letter_code
_entity_poly.pdbx_strand_id
1 'polypeptide(L)'
;MRVMKKNPSREEYLQAYQSRFWVGGEPSTSCPDKSCSEIKETVLNGGKMDSLSVGVDGGQLIYLDADGALRYTSPSDPGMPPGSYMANLNYAYDWVFVPNQPGTWWWACPNPGLRKDYYQIFAPFSNITVPGIEDLSKSCYRADVAGFEYTGPLPATYVYN
;
A
#
# COMPACT_ATOMS: atom_id res chain seq x y z
N MET A 1 -6.62 2.51 5.19
CA MET A 1 -6.73 1.13 4.64
C MET A 1 -6.32 0.13 5.70
N ARG A 2 -6.83 -1.11 5.64
CA ARG A 2 -6.44 -2.18 6.57
C ARG A 2 -6.26 -3.51 5.85
N VAL A 3 -5.53 -4.40 6.51
CA VAL A 3 -5.25 -5.78 6.08
C VAL A 3 -5.88 -6.74 7.08
N MET A 4 -6.62 -7.72 6.56
CA MET A 4 -7.07 -8.86 7.34
C MET A 4 -6.11 -10.03 7.14
N LYS A 5 -5.45 -10.45 8.23
CA LYS A 5 -4.74 -11.72 8.30
C LYS A 5 -5.73 -12.78 8.77
N LYS A 6 -5.91 -13.87 8.04
CA LYS A 6 -6.92 -14.91 8.36
C LYS A 6 -6.54 -15.88 9.48
N ASN A 7 -5.28 -15.94 9.93
CA ASN A 7 -4.83 -16.91 10.94
C ASN A 7 -3.60 -16.43 11.76
N PRO A 8 -3.77 -16.06 13.05
CA PRO A 8 -5.05 -15.76 13.69
C PRO A 8 -5.73 -14.57 12.99
N SER A 9 -7.06 -14.54 13.02
CA SER A 9 -7.83 -13.43 12.48
C SER A 9 -7.46 -12.12 13.19
N ARG A 10 -6.76 -11.24 12.48
CA ARG A 10 -6.37 -9.92 12.99
C ARG A 10 -6.45 -8.90 11.87
N GLU A 11 -7.02 -7.75 12.21
CA GLU A 11 -7.05 -6.57 11.37
C GLU A 11 -5.90 -5.64 11.77
N GLU A 12 -5.11 -5.20 10.80
CA GLU A 12 -3.98 -4.29 10.99
C GLU A 12 -4.03 -3.17 9.94
N TYR A 13 -3.51 -1.99 10.25
CA TYR A 13 -3.45 -0.92 9.25
C TYR A 13 -2.53 -1.28 8.10
N LEU A 14 -2.90 -0.88 6.88
CA LEU A 14 -1.98 -0.85 5.74
C LEU A 14 -1.41 0.56 5.61
N GLN A 15 -0.10 0.70 5.82
CA GLN A 15 0.57 1.99 5.95
C GLN A 15 1.56 2.28 4.84
N ALA A 16 1.45 3.46 4.24
CA ALA A 16 2.39 4.03 3.30
C ALA A 16 3.66 4.49 4.05
N TYR A 17 4.80 3.89 3.71
CA TYR A 17 6.09 4.22 4.30
C TYR A 17 7.22 3.87 3.32
N GLN A 18 8.08 4.84 3.04
CA GLN A 18 9.18 4.79 2.08
C GLN A 18 8.76 4.25 0.72
N SER A 19 7.77 4.89 0.10
CA SER A 19 7.21 4.56 -1.22
C SER A 19 6.64 3.13 -1.35
N ARG A 20 6.32 2.48 -0.23
CA ARG A 20 5.81 1.11 -0.13
C ARG A 20 4.65 1.00 0.85
N PHE A 21 3.88 -0.08 0.74
CA PHE A 21 2.81 -0.39 1.68
C PHE A 21 3.19 -1.53 2.63
N TRP A 22 2.96 -1.29 3.91
CA TRP A 22 3.36 -2.18 5.01
C TRP A 22 2.18 -2.51 5.91
N VAL A 23 2.09 -3.76 6.35
CA VAL A 23 1.13 -4.18 7.38
C VAL A 23 1.63 -3.71 8.74
N GLY A 24 0.84 -2.87 9.40
CA GLY A 24 1.10 -2.29 10.72
C GLY A 24 1.87 -0.97 10.71
N GLY A 25 2.11 -0.45 11.92
CA GLY A 25 2.87 0.78 12.15
C GLY A 25 2.10 2.06 11.83
N GLU A 26 2.85 3.14 11.60
CA GLU A 26 2.33 4.45 11.19
C GLU A 26 2.81 4.81 9.78
N PRO A 27 2.04 5.62 9.02
CA PRO A 27 2.49 6.10 7.74
C PRO A 27 3.63 7.11 7.93
N SER A 28 4.58 7.15 7.00
CA SER A 28 5.52 8.26 6.96
C SER A 28 4.89 9.39 6.18
N THR A 29 4.74 10.56 6.81
CA THR A 29 4.12 11.72 6.19
C THR A 29 4.92 12.99 6.45
N SER A 30 4.68 14.01 5.65
CA SER A 30 5.18 15.36 5.93
C SER A 30 4.10 16.38 5.62
N CYS A 31 4.04 17.41 6.45
CA CYS A 31 3.05 18.48 6.35
C CYS A 31 3.75 19.84 6.59
N PRO A 32 4.49 20.36 5.60
CA PRO A 32 5.35 21.53 5.78
C PRO A 32 4.58 22.80 6.17
N ASP A 33 3.37 23.00 5.63
CA ASP A 33 2.61 24.22 5.83
C ASP A 33 1.62 24.16 7.02
N LYS A 34 1.64 23.07 7.80
CA LYS A 34 0.68 22.79 8.90
C LYS A 34 -0.81 22.89 8.52
N SER A 35 -1.10 22.94 7.23
CA SER A 35 -2.44 23.02 6.65
C SER A 35 -3.13 21.65 6.59
N CYS A 36 -2.37 20.57 6.79
CA CYS A 36 -2.83 19.20 6.97
C CYS A 36 -2.73 18.76 8.43
N SER A 37 -3.58 17.82 8.82
CA SER A 37 -3.49 17.19 10.13
C SER A 37 -2.40 16.12 10.13
N GLU A 38 -1.72 15.91 11.26
CA GLU A 38 -0.95 14.67 11.44
C GLU A 38 -1.92 13.49 11.38
N ILE A 39 -1.67 12.55 10.46
CA ILE A 39 -2.52 11.38 10.25
C ILE A 39 -1.78 10.13 10.70
N LYS A 40 -2.53 9.22 11.33
CA LYS A 40 -2.03 7.90 11.75
C LYS A 40 -2.41 6.79 10.80
N GLU A 41 -3.04 7.14 9.69
CA GLU A 41 -3.59 6.18 8.74
C GLU A 41 -3.28 6.61 7.32
N THR A 42 -3.11 5.62 6.45
CA THR A 42 -2.99 5.87 5.02
C THR A 42 -4.37 6.01 4.38
N VAL A 43 -4.56 7.13 3.70
CA VAL A 43 -5.83 7.58 3.14
C VAL A 43 -5.69 7.62 1.61
N LEU A 44 -6.65 7.02 0.93
CA LEU A 44 -6.75 7.01 -0.52
C LEU A 44 -7.46 8.27 -1.00
N ASN A 45 -7.10 8.74 -2.20
CA ASN A 45 -7.85 9.79 -2.86
C ASN A 45 -9.12 9.22 -3.50
N GLY A 46 -10.29 9.79 -3.18
CA GLY A 46 -11.57 9.35 -3.75
C GLY A 46 -11.93 7.88 -3.47
N GLY A 47 -11.31 7.28 -2.44
CA GLY A 47 -11.52 5.90 -2.00
C GLY A 47 -10.91 4.83 -2.89
N LYS A 48 -10.44 5.15 -4.10
CA LYS A 48 -9.89 4.17 -5.06
C LYS A 48 -8.42 3.89 -4.73
N MET A 49 -7.98 2.64 -4.90
CA MET A 49 -6.57 2.27 -4.70
C MET A 49 -5.76 2.54 -5.98
N ASP A 50 -5.82 3.79 -6.44
CA ASP A 50 -5.06 4.35 -7.57
C ASP A 50 -4.14 5.50 -7.14
N SER A 51 -4.45 6.18 -6.04
CA SER A 51 -3.71 7.35 -5.58
C SER A 51 -3.95 7.64 -4.09
N LEU A 52 -2.97 8.31 -3.47
CA LEU A 52 -3.02 8.73 -2.06
C LEU A 52 -3.64 10.12 -1.91
N SER A 53 -4.31 10.35 -0.78
CA SER A 53 -4.90 11.66 -0.43
C SER A 53 -3.82 12.63 0.02
N VAL A 54 -3.27 13.39 -0.93
CA VAL A 54 -2.13 14.27 -0.74
C VAL A 54 -2.35 15.67 -1.31
N GLY A 55 -1.61 16.65 -0.80
CA GLY A 55 -1.68 18.05 -1.23
C GLY A 55 -0.71 18.44 -2.34
N VAL A 56 0.23 17.57 -2.71
CA VAL A 56 1.20 17.84 -3.80
C VAL A 56 0.55 17.76 -5.18
N ASP A 57 0.94 18.68 -6.07
CA ASP A 57 0.52 18.68 -7.47
C ASP A 57 0.94 17.39 -8.17
N GLY A 58 0.02 16.80 -8.94
CA GLY A 58 0.21 15.49 -9.57
C GLY A 58 -0.07 14.29 -8.67
N GLY A 59 -0.23 14.51 -7.37
CA GLY A 59 -0.57 13.46 -6.39
C GLY A 59 0.55 12.43 -6.18
N GLN A 60 0.20 11.34 -5.49
CA GLN A 60 1.04 10.16 -5.39
C GLN A 60 0.27 8.95 -5.86
N LEU A 61 0.72 8.38 -6.97
CA LEU A 61 0.04 7.30 -7.67
C LEU A 61 0.42 5.95 -7.07
N ILE A 62 -0.55 5.07 -6.91
CA ILE A 62 -0.36 3.71 -6.44
C ILE A 62 -0.17 2.80 -7.65
N TYR A 63 0.90 2.03 -7.62
CA TYR A 63 1.29 1.16 -8.72
C TYR A 63 1.79 -0.17 -8.22
N LEU A 64 1.82 -1.13 -9.13
CA LEU A 64 2.47 -2.40 -8.94
C LEU A 64 3.77 -2.39 -9.73
N ASP A 65 4.86 -2.60 -9.01
CA ASP A 65 6.21 -2.63 -9.59
C ASP A 65 6.44 -3.96 -10.32
N ALA A 66 7.49 -4.03 -11.14
CA ALA A 66 7.85 -5.21 -11.92
C ALA A 66 8.17 -6.44 -11.04
N ASP A 67 8.58 -6.23 -9.80
CA ASP A 67 8.79 -7.28 -8.79
C ASP A 67 7.49 -7.77 -8.12
N GLY A 68 6.35 -7.13 -8.44
CA GLY A 68 5.03 -7.40 -7.88
C GLY A 68 4.71 -6.63 -6.60
N ALA A 69 5.62 -5.81 -6.08
CA ALA A 69 5.38 -4.99 -4.90
C ALA A 69 4.32 -3.92 -5.16
N LEU A 70 3.42 -3.73 -4.19
CA LEU A 70 2.55 -2.56 -4.15
C LEU A 70 3.36 -1.36 -3.64
N ARG A 71 3.43 -0.32 -4.46
CA ARG A 71 4.22 0.88 -4.22
C ARG A 71 3.44 2.13 -4.55
N TYR A 72 3.99 3.28 -4.19
CA TYR A 72 3.47 4.57 -4.61
C TYR A 72 4.60 5.50 -5.04
N THR A 73 4.30 6.46 -5.89
CA THR A 73 5.31 7.39 -6.42
C THR A 73 5.82 8.31 -5.32
N SER A 74 7.13 8.59 -5.34
CA SER A 74 7.73 9.54 -4.41
C SER A 74 7.30 10.96 -4.78
N PRO A 75 7.13 11.89 -3.82
CA PRO A 75 6.99 13.31 -4.16
C PRO A 75 8.14 13.88 -4.98
N SER A 76 9.36 13.36 -4.80
CA SER A 76 10.54 13.81 -5.55
C SER A 76 10.66 13.18 -6.93
N ASP A 77 9.92 12.08 -7.18
CA ASP A 77 9.94 11.35 -8.43
C ASP A 77 8.53 10.78 -8.70
N PRO A 78 7.68 11.54 -9.42
CA PRO A 78 6.32 11.12 -9.72
C PRO A 78 6.27 10.02 -10.79
N GLY A 79 7.41 9.61 -11.36
CA GLY A 79 7.48 8.57 -12.38
C GLY A 79 7.35 7.16 -11.79
N MET A 80 6.49 6.33 -12.39
CA MET A 80 6.53 4.89 -12.15
C MET A 80 7.76 4.28 -12.84
N PRO A 81 8.51 3.38 -12.18
CA PRO A 81 9.63 2.68 -12.81
C PRO A 81 9.20 1.88 -14.05
N PRO A 82 10.08 1.68 -15.05
CA PRO A 82 9.78 0.84 -16.22
C PRO A 82 9.30 -0.57 -15.81
N GLY A 83 8.26 -1.07 -16.50
CA GLY A 83 7.64 -2.35 -16.18
C GLY A 83 6.59 -2.30 -15.08
N SER A 84 6.45 -1.15 -14.41
CA SER A 84 5.33 -0.90 -13.51
C SER A 84 4.03 -0.66 -14.28
N TYR A 85 2.91 -0.91 -13.61
CA TYR A 85 1.58 -0.58 -14.11
C TYR A 85 0.74 0.00 -12.98
N MET A 86 -0.14 0.94 -13.36
CA MET A 86 -1.11 1.50 -12.43
C MET A 86 -1.90 0.37 -11.80
N ALA A 87 -1.99 0.37 -10.48
CA ALA A 87 -2.66 -0.71 -9.77
C ALA A 87 -4.15 -0.77 -10.17
N ASN A 88 -4.80 0.40 -10.40
CA ASN A 88 -6.18 0.57 -10.86
C ASN A 88 -7.13 -0.48 -10.26
N LEU A 89 -6.98 -0.75 -8.96
CA LEU A 89 -7.53 -1.94 -8.34
C LEU A 89 -9.04 -1.77 -8.20
N ASN A 90 -9.78 -2.73 -8.74
CA ASN A 90 -11.22 -2.72 -8.63
C ASN A 90 -11.64 -2.92 -7.18
N TYR A 91 -12.68 -2.19 -6.78
CA TYR A 91 -13.47 -2.54 -5.61
C TYR A 91 -14.14 -3.89 -5.87
N ALA A 92 -13.82 -4.89 -5.06
CA ALA A 92 -14.72 -6.03 -4.88
C ALA A 92 -15.84 -5.65 -3.89
N TYR A 93 -16.85 -6.51 -3.79
CA TYR A 93 -17.89 -6.42 -2.76
C TYR A 93 -17.25 -6.24 -1.37
N ASP A 94 -17.87 -5.43 -0.50
CA ASP A 94 -17.43 -5.11 0.87
C ASP A 94 -16.08 -4.35 1.01
N TRP A 95 -15.81 -3.39 0.12
CA TRP A 95 -14.65 -2.48 0.23
C TRP A 95 -13.26 -3.17 0.14
N VAL A 96 -13.20 -4.40 -0.35
CA VAL A 96 -11.96 -5.14 -0.55
C VAL A 96 -11.31 -4.76 -1.87
N PHE A 97 -10.01 -4.46 -1.86
CA PHE A 97 -9.23 -4.18 -3.06
C PHE A 97 -8.64 -5.47 -3.61
N VAL A 98 -9.03 -5.80 -4.85
CA VAL A 98 -8.52 -6.97 -5.55
C VAL A 98 -7.60 -6.57 -6.72
N PRO A 99 -6.47 -7.27 -6.91
CA PRO A 99 -5.69 -7.19 -8.14
C PRO A 99 -6.57 -7.44 -9.37
N ASN A 100 -6.40 -6.66 -10.44
CA ASN A 100 -7.12 -6.84 -11.71
C ASN A 100 -6.63 -8.05 -12.55
N GLN A 101 -6.15 -9.10 -11.89
CA GLN A 101 -5.43 -10.25 -12.44
C GLN A 101 -5.66 -11.48 -11.54
N PRO A 102 -5.28 -12.73 -11.92
CA PRO A 102 -5.77 -13.93 -11.25
C PRO A 102 -5.33 -14.02 -9.77
N GLY A 103 -6.23 -13.62 -8.88
CA GLY A 103 -6.08 -13.69 -7.43
C GLY A 103 -6.87 -12.58 -6.73
N THR A 104 -7.76 -12.93 -5.81
CA THR A 104 -8.58 -11.99 -5.03
C THR A 104 -7.93 -11.60 -3.69
N TRP A 105 -6.61 -11.68 -3.59
CA TRP A 105 -5.86 -11.57 -2.32
C TRP A 105 -4.42 -11.10 -2.58
N TRP A 106 -3.70 -10.78 -1.51
CA TRP A 106 -2.36 -10.20 -1.51
C TRP A 106 -1.35 -11.06 -0.76
N TRP A 107 -0.08 -11.03 -1.17
CA TRP A 107 1.01 -11.55 -0.35
C TRP A 107 1.48 -10.47 0.63
N ALA A 108 1.50 -10.79 1.91
CA ALA A 108 2.20 -10.03 2.93
C ALA A 108 3.49 -10.78 3.26
N CYS A 109 4.63 -10.19 2.89
CA CYS A 109 5.95 -10.82 3.00
C CYS A 109 6.90 -9.98 3.87
N PRO A 110 7.74 -10.60 4.73
CA PRO A 110 8.74 -9.86 5.48
C PRO A 110 9.79 -9.27 4.53
N ASN A 111 10.26 -8.06 4.83
CA ASN A 111 11.37 -7.45 4.08
C ASN A 111 12.34 -6.76 5.06
N PRO A 112 13.10 -7.54 5.83
CA PRO A 112 13.91 -7.02 6.93
C PRO A 112 15.06 -6.11 6.49
N GLY A 113 15.47 -6.19 5.22
CA GLY A 113 16.47 -5.29 4.64
C GLY A 113 15.96 -3.85 4.45
N LEU A 114 14.64 -3.66 4.39
CA LEU A 114 14.01 -2.35 4.27
C LEU A 114 13.28 -1.92 5.54
N ARG A 115 12.52 -2.84 6.16
CA ARG A 115 11.76 -2.55 7.39
C ARG A 115 11.63 -3.82 8.25
N LYS A 116 12.38 -3.85 9.34
CA LYS A 116 12.39 -4.97 10.29
C LYS A 116 11.05 -5.09 11.01
N ASP A 117 10.55 -6.32 11.17
CA ASP A 117 9.32 -6.67 11.90
C ASP A 117 8.00 -6.25 11.21
N TYR A 118 8.06 -5.80 9.94
CA TYR A 118 6.89 -5.47 9.13
C TYR A 118 6.81 -6.34 7.88
N TYR A 119 5.59 -6.43 7.32
CA TYR A 119 5.33 -7.16 6.09
C TYR A 119 4.95 -6.19 4.98
N GLN A 120 5.65 -6.26 3.86
CA GLN A 120 5.34 -5.52 2.65
C GLN A 120 4.29 -6.26 1.82
N ILE A 121 3.45 -5.51 1.11
CA ILE A 121 2.40 -6.05 0.25
C ILE A 121 2.88 -6.27 -1.19
N PHE A 122 2.57 -7.45 -1.74
CA PHE A 122 2.85 -7.87 -3.10
C PHE A 122 1.60 -8.48 -3.76
N ALA A 123 1.45 -8.28 -5.06
CA ALA A 123 0.40 -8.92 -5.86
C ALA A 123 0.58 -10.45 -5.92
N PRO A 124 -0.49 -11.23 -6.14
CA PRO A 124 -0.45 -12.69 -6.16
C PRO A 124 0.04 -13.26 -7.50
N PHE A 125 1.08 -12.67 -8.10
CA PHE A 125 1.60 -13.14 -9.39
C PHE A 125 2.54 -14.32 -9.22
N SER A 126 2.61 -15.19 -10.24
CA SER A 126 3.51 -16.34 -10.25
C SER A 126 5.00 -15.95 -10.30
N ASN A 127 5.32 -14.72 -10.70
CA ASN A 127 6.69 -14.23 -10.90
C ASN A 127 7.08 -13.11 -9.93
N ILE A 128 6.35 -12.90 -8.82
CA ILE A 128 6.80 -11.90 -7.84
C ILE A 128 8.16 -12.29 -7.27
N THR A 129 8.97 -11.29 -6.98
CA THR A 129 10.29 -11.48 -6.38
C THR A 129 10.34 -10.67 -5.09
N VAL A 130 10.53 -11.35 -3.97
CA VAL A 130 10.68 -10.69 -2.67
C VAL A 130 12.13 -10.82 -2.21
N PRO A 131 12.85 -9.71 -1.96
CA PRO A 131 14.24 -9.78 -1.54
C PRO A 131 14.45 -10.67 -0.30
N GLY A 132 15.34 -11.65 -0.43
CA GLY A 132 15.67 -12.57 0.66
C GLY A 132 14.64 -13.69 0.93
N ILE A 133 13.64 -13.87 0.06
CA ILE A 133 12.66 -14.96 0.17
C ILE A 133 12.71 -15.83 -1.09
N GLU A 134 13.02 -17.12 -0.91
CA GLU A 134 12.99 -18.12 -1.98
C GLU A 134 11.62 -18.81 -2.08
N ASP A 135 10.97 -19.06 -0.94
CA ASP A 135 9.69 -19.77 -0.87
C ASP A 135 8.62 -18.90 -0.18
N LEU A 136 7.80 -18.25 -1.01
CA LEU A 136 6.71 -17.38 -0.56
C LEU A 136 5.73 -18.11 0.37
N SER A 137 5.50 -19.41 0.17
CA SER A 137 4.51 -20.17 0.96
C SER A 137 4.95 -20.40 2.40
N LYS A 138 6.26 -20.32 2.67
CA LYS A 138 6.84 -20.48 4.02
C LYS A 138 7.06 -19.16 4.74
N SER A 139 7.37 -18.11 4.00
CA SER A 139 7.78 -16.82 4.59
C SER A 139 6.70 -15.74 4.52
N CYS A 140 5.74 -15.86 3.61
CA CYS A 140 4.66 -14.91 3.43
C CYS A 140 3.32 -15.49 3.86
N TYR A 141 2.33 -14.62 4.08
CA TYR A 141 0.95 -15.03 4.31
C TYR A 141 -0.01 -14.30 3.37
N ARG A 142 -1.18 -14.91 3.16
CA ARG A 142 -2.26 -14.30 2.38
C ARG A 142 -2.96 -13.22 3.19
N ALA A 143 -3.17 -12.07 2.55
CA ALA A 143 -3.75 -10.87 3.10
C ALA A 143 -4.93 -10.42 2.24
N ASP A 144 -6.02 -10.02 2.89
CA ASP A 144 -7.11 -9.31 2.23
C ASP A 144 -6.99 -7.82 2.59
N VAL A 145 -6.97 -6.93 1.60
CA VAL A 145 -6.82 -5.48 1.82
C VAL A 145 -8.17 -4.80 1.63
N ALA A 146 -8.58 -3.98 2.59
CA ALA A 146 -9.85 -3.27 2.55
C ALA A 146 -9.71 -1.77 2.84
N GLY A 147 -10.55 -0.98 2.17
CA GLY A 147 -10.78 0.43 2.42
C GLY A 147 -11.83 0.63 3.51
N PHE A 148 -11.70 1.72 4.26
CA PHE A 148 -12.69 2.17 5.23
C PHE A 148 -12.92 3.66 4.99
N GLU A 149 -14.12 4.14 5.31
CA GLU A 149 -14.44 5.56 5.19
C GLU A 149 -13.53 6.39 6.09
N TYR A 150 -12.93 7.43 5.51
CA TYR A 150 -12.12 8.39 6.23
C TYR A 150 -12.96 9.63 6.53
N THR A 151 -13.02 10.03 7.80
CA THR A 151 -13.88 11.14 8.29
C THR A 151 -13.09 12.41 8.60
N GLY A 152 -11.77 12.41 8.39
CA GLY A 152 -10.91 13.56 8.64
C GLY A 152 -10.84 14.54 7.46
N PRO A 153 -10.07 15.63 7.60
CA PRO A 153 -9.91 16.64 6.56
C PRO A 153 -9.14 16.11 5.35
N LEU A 154 -9.47 16.62 4.16
CA LEU A 154 -8.79 16.31 2.91
C LEU A 154 -8.09 17.58 2.35
N PRO A 155 -6.90 17.46 1.72
CA PRO A 155 -6.08 16.25 1.63
C PRO A 155 -5.61 15.79 3.02
N ALA A 156 -5.47 14.47 3.20
CA ALA A 156 -5.19 13.90 4.52
C ALA A 156 -3.80 14.34 5.03
N THR A 157 -2.83 14.45 4.13
CA THR A 157 -1.50 14.98 4.40
C THR A 157 -1.00 15.78 3.20
N TYR A 158 0.12 16.50 3.33
CA TYR A 158 0.75 17.12 2.17
C TYR A 158 1.42 16.04 1.32
N VAL A 159 2.09 15.07 1.96
CA VAL A 159 2.78 13.98 1.27
C VAL A 159 3.00 12.75 2.16
N TYR A 160 3.05 11.57 1.54
CA TYR A 160 3.58 10.33 2.11
C TYR A 160 5.02 10.12 1.65
N ASN A 161 5.93 9.79 2.57
CA ASN A 161 7.34 9.52 2.25
C ASN A 161 7.59 8.03 2.14
#